data_AF-A0A2A6RFL5-F1
#
_entry.id   AF-A0A2A6RFL5-F1
#
_cell.length_a   1.000
_cell.length_b   1.000
_cell.length_c   1.000
_cell.angle_alpha   90.00
_cell.angle_beta   90.00
_cell.angle_gamma   90.00
#
_symmetry.space_group_name_H-M   'P 1'
#
loop_
_entity.id
_entity.type
_entity.pdbx_description
1 polymer ?
#
loop_
_entity_poly.entity_id
_entity_poly.type
_entity_poly.pdbx_seq_one_letter_code
_entity_poly.pdbx_strand_id
1 'polypeptide(L)'
;MRGGVRMDGAASSVDWVAFVEQLNAEQGWGFAPADVLAYVAALRSLLPPTASPAKLRRVCLNYYADAPLVAALSDCQHPNYHAAWVDWHGFAFQVLYSSGWFASDDPACDTEDLAQMTLLELLRSLPSFNFESRLHTWAHAVIVRSAQRAGRDRCTARRVQQRFVMRQQNATSQFAPEYQQPTASTEGRVLSQLVHDVLMKTADLRLPQIFLLHALRDLTSDQIAALLQLKPARVRRLLGQARGIVRHSPALQAWCAD
;
A
#
# COMPACT_ATOMS: atom_id res chain seq x y z
N MET A 1 15.30 -33.42 -49.45
CA MET A 1 14.68 -33.81 -48.16
C MET A 1 15.42 -33.13 -47.01
N ARG A 2 14.89 -32.03 -46.48
CA ARG A 2 15.24 -31.52 -45.15
C ARG A 2 13.95 -31.06 -44.50
N GLY A 3 13.38 -31.94 -43.67
CA GLY A 3 12.23 -31.62 -42.83
C GLY A 3 12.72 -30.77 -41.66
N GLY A 4 12.39 -29.48 -41.69
CA GLY A 4 12.47 -28.61 -40.53
C GLY A 4 11.26 -28.88 -39.65
N VAL A 5 11.50 -29.52 -38.50
CA VAL A 5 10.51 -29.73 -37.44
C VAL A 5 10.04 -28.36 -36.95
N ARG A 6 8.78 -28.01 -37.25
CA ARG A 6 8.07 -26.93 -36.56
C ARG A 6 7.81 -27.39 -35.13
N MET A 7 8.57 -26.82 -34.18
CA MET A 7 8.20 -26.84 -32.77
C MET A 7 7.13 -25.75 -32.57
N ASP A 8 5.90 -26.04 -32.96
CA ASP A 8 4.73 -25.28 -32.50
C ASP A 8 4.50 -25.67 -31.03
N GLY A 9 5.22 -24.99 -30.13
CA GLY A 9 4.91 -24.99 -28.70
C GLY A 9 3.58 -24.28 -28.51
N ALA A 10 2.47 -25.00 -28.69
CA ALA A 10 1.15 -24.53 -28.34
C ALA A 10 1.16 -24.14 -26.86
N ALA A 11 1.17 -22.84 -26.57
CA ALA A 11 0.91 -22.33 -25.24
C ALA A 11 -0.48 -22.86 -24.85
N SER A 12 -0.51 -23.87 -23.98
CA SER A 12 -1.75 -24.45 -23.46
C SER A 12 -2.59 -23.29 -22.90
N SER A 13 -3.70 -22.99 -23.58
CA SER A 13 -4.64 -21.98 -23.12
C SER A 13 -5.22 -22.48 -21.80
N VAL A 14 -5.01 -21.73 -20.72
CA VAL A 14 -5.56 -22.08 -19.42
C VAL A 14 -7.08 -22.17 -19.54
N ASP A 15 -7.66 -23.29 -19.13
CA ASP A 15 -9.10 -23.39 -18.94
C ASP A 15 -9.49 -22.58 -17.69
N TRP A 16 -9.95 -21.35 -17.93
CA TRP A 16 -10.31 -20.40 -16.88
C TRP A 16 -11.43 -20.91 -15.98
N VAL A 17 -12.39 -21.66 -16.53
CA VAL A 17 -13.54 -22.14 -15.76
C VAL A 17 -13.06 -23.22 -14.78
N ALA A 18 -12.37 -24.24 -15.29
CA ALA A 18 -11.80 -25.30 -14.45
C ALA A 18 -10.84 -24.74 -13.38
N PHE A 19 -10.04 -23.72 -13.73
CA PHE A 19 -9.14 -23.07 -12.78
C PHE A 19 -9.87 -22.34 -11.65
N VAL A 20 -10.94 -21.59 -11.97
CA VAL A 20 -11.73 -20.88 -10.96
C VAL A 20 -12.56 -21.85 -10.11
N GLU A 21 -13.08 -22.94 -10.69
CA GLU A 21 -13.77 -23.98 -9.93
C GLU A 21 -12.85 -24.67 -8.91
N GLN A 22 -11.61 -24.97 -9.32
CA GLN A 22 -10.60 -25.49 -8.41
C GLN A 22 -10.32 -24.50 -7.27
N LEU A 23 -10.14 -23.21 -7.57
CA LEU A 23 -9.94 -22.19 -6.53
C LEU A 23 -11.16 -22.02 -5.62
N ASN A 24 -12.36 -22.04 -6.17
CA ASN A 24 -13.62 -21.98 -5.42
C ASN A 24 -13.70 -23.11 -4.39
N ALA A 25 -13.32 -24.33 -4.79
CA ALA A 25 -13.28 -25.48 -3.89
C ALA A 25 -12.14 -25.37 -2.85
N GLU A 26 -10.93 -24.98 -3.26
CA GLU A 26 -9.77 -24.84 -2.37
C GLU A 26 -9.95 -23.75 -1.31
N GLN A 27 -10.60 -22.63 -1.67
CA GLN A 27 -10.80 -21.48 -0.78
C GLN A 27 -12.16 -21.50 -0.08
N GLY A 28 -13.06 -22.42 -0.46
CA GLY A 28 -14.40 -22.52 0.11
C GLY A 28 -15.28 -21.30 -0.19
N TRP A 29 -15.17 -20.69 -1.37
CA TRP A 29 -15.95 -19.49 -1.72
C TRP A 29 -17.45 -19.77 -1.92
N GLY A 30 -17.80 -21.01 -2.27
CA GLY A 30 -19.19 -21.44 -2.40
C GLY A 30 -19.91 -20.89 -3.64
N PHE A 31 -19.19 -20.53 -4.70
CA PHE A 31 -19.80 -20.03 -5.94
C PHE A 31 -20.68 -21.08 -6.61
N ALA A 32 -21.85 -20.65 -7.09
CA ALA A 32 -22.65 -21.43 -8.03
C ALA A 32 -22.04 -21.38 -9.44
N PRO A 33 -22.42 -22.30 -10.35
CA PRO A 33 -21.87 -22.32 -11.71
C PRO A 33 -22.06 -20.99 -12.47
N ALA A 34 -23.18 -20.30 -12.26
CA ALA A 34 -23.43 -18.98 -12.87
C ALA A 34 -22.46 -17.91 -12.35
N ASP A 35 -22.14 -17.93 -11.06
CA ASP A 35 -21.21 -17.00 -10.42
C ASP A 35 -19.78 -17.24 -10.91
N VAL A 36 -19.37 -18.50 -11.09
CA VAL A 36 -18.08 -18.87 -11.68
C VAL A 36 -17.93 -18.27 -13.08
N LEU A 37 -18.96 -18.36 -13.92
CA LEU A 37 -18.93 -17.81 -15.27
C LEU A 37 -18.82 -16.27 -15.26
N ALA A 38 -19.60 -15.60 -14.40
CA ALA A 38 -19.51 -14.15 -14.24
C ALA A 38 -18.13 -13.71 -13.73
N TYR A 39 -17.57 -14.45 -12.77
CA TYR A 39 -16.25 -14.22 -12.20
C TYR A 39 -15.14 -14.38 -13.25
N VAL A 40 -15.19 -15.45 -14.05
CA VAL A 40 -14.27 -15.68 -15.17
C VAL A 40 -14.36 -14.57 -16.21
N ALA A 41 -15.57 -14.12 -16.56
CA ALA A 41 -15.76 -13.02 -17.51
C ALA A 41 -15.10 -11.73 -17.01
N ALA A 42 -15.24 -11.42 -15.71
CA ALA A 42 -14.57 -10.27 -15.10
C ALA A 42 -13.04 -10.42 -15.09
N LEU A 43 -12.50 -11.60 -14.78
CA LEU A 43 -11.05 -11.82 -14.78
C LEU A 43 -10.42 -11.72 -16.17
N ARG A 44 -11.13 -12.15 -17.21
CA ARG A 44 -10.65 -12.08 -18.61
C ARG A 44 -10.47 -10.65 -19.11
N SER A 45 -11.18 -9.67 -18.56
CA SER A 45 -10.96 -8.26 -18.90
C SER A 45 -9.72 -7.67 -18.21
N LEU A 46 -9.28 -8.29 -17.11
CA LEU A 46 -8.17 -7.81 -16.28
C LEU A 46 -6.81 -8.41 -16.65
N LEU A 47 -6.80 -9.60 -17.25
CA LEU A 47 -5.57 -10.36 -17.50
C LEU A 47 -5.42 -10.73 -18.98
N PRO A 48 -4.19 -10.64 -19.53
CA PRO A 48 -3.93 -11.16 -20.87
C PRO A 48 -4.05 -12.70 -20.87
N PRO A 49 -4.45 -13.30 -22.00
CA PRO A 49 -4.61 -14.76 -22.12
C PRO A 49 -3.29 -15.54 -21.93
N THR A 50 -2.15 -14.86 -21.97
CA THR A 50 -0.80 -15.41 -21.79
C THR A 50 -0.26 -15.29 -20.35
N ALA A 51 -1.09 -14.86 -19.39
CA ALA A 51 -0.66 -14.70 -18.01
C ALA A 51 -0.18 -16.03 -17.39
N SER A 52 0.90 -15.98 -16.59
CA SER A 52 1.40 -17.18 -15.91
C SER A 52 0.39 -17.68 -14.85
N PRO A 53 0.33 -19.00 -14.58
CA PRO A 53 -0.60 -19.56 -13.59
C PRO A 53 -0.46 -18.93 -12.19
N ALA A 54 0.77 -18.59 -11.77
CA ALA A 54 1.01 -17.91 -10.49
C ALA A 54 0.43 -16.48 -10.45
N LYS A 55 0.56 -15.73 -11.56
CA LYS A 55 -0.04 -14.38 -11.67
C LYS A 55 -1.57 -14.48 -11.69
N LEU A 56 -2.09 -15.42 -12.46
CA LEU A 56 -3.52 -15.71 -12.54
C LEU A 56 -4.09 -16.01 -11.15
N ARG A 57 -3.50 -16.95 -10.42
CA ARG A 57 -3.91 -17.30 -9.05
C ARG A 57 -3.94 -16.07 -8.14
N ARG A 58 -2.86 -15.29 -8.13
CA ARG A 58 -2.76 -14.09 -7.29
C ARG A 58 -3.86 -13.08 -7.59
N VAL A 59 -4.08 -12.76 -8.86
CA VAL A 59 -5.12 -11.81 -9.28
C VAL A 59 -6.51 -12.35 -8.95
N CYS A 60 -6.77 -13.65 -9.11
CA CYS A 60 -8.02 -14.26 -8.69
C CYS A 60 -8.26 -14.07 -7.18
N LEU A 61 -7.27 -14.36 -6.33
CA LEU A 61 -7.43 -14.21 -4.88
C LEU A 61 -7.65 -12.74 -4.47
N ASN A 62 -6.92 -11.82 -5.09
CA ASN A 62 -7.06 -10.39 -4.81
C ASN A 62 -8.39 -9.84 -5.32
N TYR A 63 -8.83 -10.24 -6.52
CA TYR A 63 -10.11 -9.84 -7.09
C TYR A 63 -11.25 -10.30 -6.20
N TYR A 64 -11.26 -11.57 -5.77
CA TYR A 64 -12.28 -12.08 -4.86
C TYR A 64 -12.42 -11.21 -3.62
N ALA A 65 -11.29 -10.87 -3.01
CA ALA A 65 -11.27 -10.21 -1.72
C ALA A 65 -11.48 -8.69 -1.81
N ASP A 66 -11.04 -8.04 -2.89
CA ASP A 66 -11.06 -6.58 -3.00
C ASP A 66 -12.15 -6.05 -3.96
N ALA A 67 -12.70 -6.85 -4.87
CA ALA A 67 -13.68 -6.38 -5.86
C ALA A 67 -14.93 -5.74 -5.24
N PRO A 68 -15.54 -6.28 -4.16
CA PRO A 68 -16.67 -5.62 -3.51
C PRO A 68 -16.31 -4.23 -2.96
N LEU A 69 -15.11 -4.08 -2.42
CA LEU A 69 -14.62 -2.81 -1.89
C LEU A 69 -14.28 -1.82 -3.02
N VAL A 70 -13.67 -2.28 -4.11
CA VAL A 70 -13.42 -1.45 -5.30
C VAL A 70 -14.72 -0.96 -5.91
N ALA A 71 -15.74 -1.82 -6.00
CA ALA A 71 -17.07 -1.43 -6.45
C ALA A 71 -17.68 -0.36 -5.52
N ALA A 72 -17.60 -0.58 -4.20
CA ALA A 72 -18.08 0.38 -3.22
C ALA A 72 -17.38 1.74 -3.29
N LEU A 73 -16.08 1.79 -3.61
CA LEU A 73 -15.34 3.05 -3.75
C LEU A 73 -15.59 3.76 -5.08
N SER A 74 -15.95 3.01 -6.13
CA SER A 74 -16.08 3.52 -7.50
C SER A 74 -17.47 4.04 -7.84
N ASP A 75 -18.50 3.55 -7.16
CA ASP A 75 -19.90 3.87 -7.45
C ASP A 75 -20.57 4.60 -6.29
N CYS A 76 -20.92 5.87 -6.49
CA CYS A 76 -21.58 6.70 -5.48
C CYS A 76 -23.01 6.24 -5.13
N GLN A 77 -23.59 5.38 -5.95
CA GLN A 77 -24.90 4.75 -5.69
C GLN A 77 -24.77 3.44 -4.91
N HIS A 78 -23.55 2.93 -4.71
CA HIS A 78 -23.34 1.68 -3.97
C HIS A 78 -23.76 1.87 -2.50
N PRO A 79 -24.51 0.91 -1.88
CA PRO A 79 -25.00 1.04 -0.51
C PRO A 79 -23.90 1.33 0.53
N ASN A 80 -22.70 0.78 0.29
CA ASN A 80 -21.55 0.95 1.19
C ASN A 80 -20.61 2.09 0.80
N TYR A 81 -20.95 2.94 -0.18
CA TYR A 81 -20.05 3.98 -0.69
C TYR A 81 -19.52 4.90 0.41
N HIS A 82 -20.43 5.46 1.21
CA HIS A 82 -20.05 6.41 2.25
C HIS A 82 -19.20 5.75 3.34
N ALA A 83 -19.61 4.57 3.82
CA ALA A 83 -18.86 3.82 4.83
C ALA A 83 -17.45 3.45 4.34
N ALA A 84 -17.33 2.99 3.09
CA ALA A 84 -16.04 2.69 2.50
C ALA A 84 -15.13 3.93 2.46
N TRP A 85 -15.64 5.09 2.06
CA TRP A 85 -14.83 6.32 2.02
C TRP A 85 -14.43 6.84 3.41
N VAL A 86 -15.23 6.61 4.45
CA VAL A 86 -14.85 6.91 5.85
C VAL A 86 -13.67 6.04 6.29
N ASP A 87 -13.71 4.74 6.04
CA ASP A 87 -12.62 3.82 6.39
C ASP A 87 -11.33 4.17 5.64
N TRP A 88 -11.47 4.49 4.35
CA TRP A 88 -10.37 4.86 3.47
C TRP A 88 -9.76 6.21 3.81
N HIS A 89 -10.55 7.13 4.33
CA HIS A 89 -10.06 8.37 4.90
C HIS A 89 -9.15 8.09 6.10
N GLY A 90 -9.58 7.27 7.05
CA GLY A 90 -8.75 6.83 8.17
C GLY A 90 -7.45 6.15 7.73
N PHE A 91 -7.53 5.29 6.71
CA PHE A 91 -6.36 4.65 6.11
C PHE A 91 -5.37 5.66 5.51
N ALA A 92 -5.85 6.64 4.73
CA ALA A 92 -4.98 7.66 4.14
C ALA A 92 -4.25 8.49 5.19
N PHE A 93 -4.96 8.90 6.25
CA PHE A 93 -4.35 9.57 7.40
C PHE A 93 -3.25 8.71 8.05
N GLN A 94 -3.52 7.43 8.28
CA GLN A 94 -2.52 6.51 8.85
C GLN A 94 -1.27 6.40 7.95
N VAL A 95 -1.45 6.28 6.63
CA VAL A 95 -0.35 6.17 5.67
C VAL A 95 0.49 7.44 5.63
N LEU A 96 -0.15 8.60 5.56
CA LEU A 96 0.54 9.89 5.57
C LEU A 96 1.32 10.09 6.88
N TYR A 97 0.71 9.70 8.01
CA TYR A 97 1.31 9.82 9.33
C TYR A 97 2.54 8.94 9.52
N SER A 98 2.40 7.65 9.24
CA SER A 98 3.50 6.68 9.35
C SER A 98 4.64 6.94 8.35
N SER A 99 4.38 7.68 7.28
CA SER A 99 5.39 7.99 6.25
C SER A 99 6.22 9.24 6.55
N GLY A 100 5.89 10.00 7.62
CA GLY A 100 6.68 11.15 8.05
C GLY A 100 6.66 12.35 7.10
N TRP A 101 5.64 12.49 6.24
CA TRP A 101 5.51 13.59 5.27
C TRP A 101 5.08 14.93 5.87
N PHE A 102 5.45 15.19 7.13
CA PHE A 102 5.11 16.43 7.85
C PHE A 102 6.32 17.37 7.89
N ALA A 103 6.31 18.34 6.98
CA ALA A 103 7.25 19.44 7.00
C ALA A 103 6.51 20.75 6.71
N SER A 104 5.59 21.11 7.61
CA SER A 104 4.92 22.40 7.57
C SER A 104 4.68 22.94 8.97
N ASP A 105 4.60 24.27 9.04
CA ASP A 105 4.44 25.09 10.22
C ASP A 105 2.98 25.04 10.77
N ASP A 106 2.04 24.47 10.00
CA ASP A 106 0.68 24.07 10.44
C ASP A 106 0.38 22.60 10.03
N PRO A 107 0.72 21.61 10.87
CA PRO A 107 0.60 20.20 10.51
C PRO A 107 -0.85 19.69 10.46
N ALA A 108 -1.82 20.34 11.10
CA ALA A 108 -3.20 19.84 11.13
C ALA A 108 -3.94 20.17 9.82
N CYS A 109 -3.92 21.45 9.42
CA CYS A 109 -4.53 21.90 8.17
C CYS A 109 -3.87 21.22 6.97
N ASP A 110 -2.54 21.06 7.00
CA ASP A 110 -1.82 20.42 5.90
C ASP A 110 -2.05 18.92 5.78
N THR A 111 -2.31 18.21 6.89
CA THR A 111 -2.53 16.76 6.83
C THR A 111 -3.91 16.43 6.29
N GLU A 112 -4.93 17.19 6.70
CA GLU A 112 -6.28 17.00 6.19
C GLU A 112 -6.37 17.35 4.70
N ASP A 113 -5.80 18.47 4.29
CA ASP A 113 -5.72 18.86 2.87
C ASP A 113 -4.94 17.82 2.05
N LEU A 114 -3.82 17.31 2.60
CA LEU A 114 -3.03 16.28 1.94
C LEU A 114 -3.78 14.96 1.86
N ALA A 115 -4.48 14.56 2.92
CA ALA A 115 -5.32 13.37 2.93
C ALA A 115 -6.43 13.46 1.88
N GLN A 116 -7.20 14.56 1.86
CA GLN A 116 -8.23 14.79 0.86
C GLN A 116 -7.66 14.75 -0.57
N MET A 117 -6.54 15.44 -0.82
CA MET A 117 -5.89 15.44 -2.12
C MET A 117 -5.42 14.04 -2.54
N THR A 118 -4.82 13.27 -1.62
CA THR A 118 -4.37 11.90 -1.92
C THR A 118 -5.54 10.93 -2.13
N LEU A 119 -6.66 11.11 -1.44
CA LEU A 119 -7.90 10.34 -1.65
C LEU A 119 -8.55 10.67 -3.00
N LEU A 120 -8.53 11.93 -3.43
CA LEU A 120 -8.97 12.31 -4.78
C LEU A 120 -8.09 11.67 -5.85
N GLU A 121 -6.77 11.65 -5.63
CA GLU A 121 -5.85 10.98 -6.56
C GLU A 121 -6.02 9.47 -6.55
N LEU A 122 -6.33 8.89 -5.39
CA LEU A 122 -6.69 7.48 -5.26
C LEU A 122 -7.94 7.15 -6.06
N LEU A 123 -9.01 7.94 -5.91
CA LEU A 123 -10.25 7.78 -6.68
C LEU A 123 -9.99 7.86 -8.19
N ARG A 124 -9.21 8.84 -8.65
CA ARG A 124 -8.83 8.99 -10.07
C ARG A 124 -8.00 7.80 -10.59
N SER A 125 -7.18 7.22 -9.72
CA SER A 125 -6.32 6.09 -10.06
C SER A 125 -7.06 4.75 -10.00
N LEU A 126 -8.18 4.67 -9.30
CA LEU A 126 -8.90 3.43 -9.01
C LEU A 126 -9.27 2.61 -10.25
N PRO A 127 -9.70 3.21 -11.38
CA PRO A 127 -9.95 2.45 -12.62
C PRO A 127 -8.73 1.73 -13.20
N SER A 128 -7.51 2.13 -12.82
CA SER A 128 -6.27 1.46 -13.23
C SER A 128 -5.84 0.31 -12.32
N PHE A 129 -6.55 0.09 -11.20
CA PHE A 129 -6.26 -1.00 -10.29
C PHE A 129 -6.64 -2.35 -10.92
N ASN A 130 -5.64 -3.20 -11.12
CA ASN A 130 -5.77 -4.46 -11.85
C ASN A 130 -5.60 -5.70 -10.95
N PHE A 131 -5.75 -5.54 -9.63
CA PHE A 131 -5.70 -6.62 -8.66
C PHE A 131 -4.38 -7.43 -8.64
N GLU A 132 -3.29 -6.90 -9.21
CA GLU A 132 -1.98 -7.56 -9.15
C GLU A 132 -1.38 -7.60 -7.73
N SER A 133 -1.83 -6.71 -6.85
CA SER A 133 -1.63 -6.72 -5.40
C SER A 133 -2.96 -6.51 -4.69
N ARG A 134 -2.96 -6.61 -3.35
CA ARG A 134 -4.10 -6.14 -2.54
C ARG A 134 -4.34 -4.65 -2.72
N LEU A 135 -5.60 -4.24 -2.60
CA LEU A 135 -6.04 -2.86 -2.77
C LEU A 135 -5.32 -1.90 -1.80
N HIS A 136 -5.25 -2.24 -0.51
CA HIS A 136 -4.51 -1.44 0.48
C HIS A 136 -3.04 -1.24 0.08
N THR A 137 -2.40 -2.28 -0.44
CA THR A 137 -1.00 -2.23 -0.87
C THR A 137 -0.80 -1.28 -2.05
N TRP A 138 -1.66 -1.37 -3.05
CA TRP A 138 -1.62 -0.50 -4.23
C TRP A 138 -1.94 0.96 -3.85
N ALA A 139 -2.98 1.16 -3.04
CA ALA A 139 -3.43 2.47 -2.64
C ALA A 139 -2.43 3.20 -1.75
N HIS A 140 -1.74 2.48 -0.85
CA HIS A 140 -0.61 3.03 -0.11
C HIS A 140 0.43 3.65 -1.06
N ALA A 141 0.75 2.94 -2.15
CA ALA A 141 1.71 3.44 -3.13
C ALA A 141 1.18 4.65 -3.90
N VAL A 142 -0.12 4.74 -4.16
CA VAL A 142 -0.74 5.94 -4.72
C VAL A 142 -0.64 7.10 -3.73
N ILE A 143 -1.11 6.92 -2.49
CA ILE A 143 -1.13 7.95 -1.45
C ILE A 143 0.27 8.53 -1.21
N VAL A 144 1.28 7.67 -1.00
CA VAL A 144 2.66 8.13 -0.77
C VAL A 144 3.22 8.87 -1.98
N ARG A 145 3.00 8.40 -3.21
CA ARG A 145 3.49 9.09 -4.42
C ARG A 145 2.81 10.45 -4.61
N SER A 146 1.51 10.53 -4.33
CA SER A 146 0.74 11.77 -4.37
C SER A 146 1.24 12.78 -3.33
N ALA A 147 1.49 12.31 -2.10
CA ALA A 147 2.05 13.13 -1.03
C ALA A 147 3.47 13.64 -1.37
N GLN A 148 4.32 12.76 -1.92
CA GLN A 148 5.66 13.12 -2.40
C GLN A 148 5.63 14.18 -3.51
N ARG A 149 4.68 14.08 -4.45
CA ARG A 149 4.51 15.05 -5.53
C ARG A 149 4.12 16.41 -4.95
N ALA A 150 3.11 16.44 -4.09
CA ALA A 150 2.67 17.65 -3.41
C ALA A 150 3.81 18.32 -2.60
N GLY A 151 4.59 17.53 -1.86
CA GLY A 151 5.75 18.05 -1.11
C GLY A 151 6.83 18.66 -2.00
N ARG A 152 7.09 18.09 -3.19
CA ARG A 152 8.04 18.64 -4.17
C ARG A 152 7.53 19.94 -4.80
N ASP A 153 6.24 20.00 -5.13
CA ASP A 153 5.62 21.18 -5.71
C ASP A 153 5.62 22.33 -4.69
N ARG A 154 5.34 22.04 -3.41
CA ARG A 154 5.45 22.98 -2.29
C ARG A 154 6.89 23.44 -2.03
N CYS A 155 7.89 22.55 -2.11
CA CYS A 155 9.31 22.93 -2.02
C CYS A 155 9.74 23.85 -3.17
N THR A 156 9.22 23.63 -4.37
CA THR A 156 9.52 24.45 -5.56
C THR A 156 8.85 25.82 -5.44
N ALA A 157 7.59 25.87 -4.98
CA ALA A 157 6.89 27.11 -4.65
C ALA A 157 7.58 27.88 -3.51
N ARG A 158 8.02 27.20 -2.45
CA ARG A 158 8.80 27.79 -1.35
C ARG A 158 10.13 28.39 -1.81
N ARG A 159 10.82 27.84 -2.83
CA ARG A 159 12.04 28.46 -3.40
C ARG A 159 11.75 29.76 -4.15
N VAL A 160 10.59 29.87 -4.78
CA VAL A 160 10.13 31.12 -5.43
C VAL A 160 9.72 32.14 -4.38
N GLN A 161 9.08 31.69 -3.30
CA GLN A 161 8.56 32.53 -2.22
C GLN A 161 9.63 32.94 -1.18
N GLN A 162 10.68 32.14 -0.97
CA GLN A 162 11.83 32.47 -0.12
C GLN A 162 12.66 33.65 -0.68
N ARG A 163 12.60 33.95 -1.98
CA ARG A 163 13.14 35.20 -2.53
C ARG A 163 12.35 36.43 -2.06
N PHE A 164 11.10 36.26 -1.61
CA PHE A 164 10.23 37.32 -1.10
C PHE A 164 10.18 37.40 0.44
N VAL A 165 10.35 36.28 1.15
CA VAL A 165 10.09 36.19 2.61
C VAL A 165 11.35 36.33 3.49
N MET A 166 12.54 36.47 2.92
CA MET A 166 13.80 36.76 3.66
C MET A 166 13.83 38.16 4.35
N ARG A 167 12.66 38.72 4.68
CA ARG A 167 12.44 40.04 5.31
C ARG A 167 11.64 39.99 6.63
N GLN A 168 11.06 38.85 7.04
CA GLN A 168 10.34 38.72 8.32
C GLN A 168 10.54 37.29 8.83
N GLN A 169 11.51 37.05 9.71
CA GLN A 169 11.45 37.17 11.17
C GLN A 169 11.21 35.82 11.86
N ASN A 170 12.10 35.56 12.82
CA ASN A 170 12.25 34.42 13.70
C ASN A 170 11.06 34.22 14.66
N ALA A 171 10.79 32.97 15.08
CA ALA A 171 10.51 32.56 16.47
C ALA A 171 10.15 31.05 16.55
N THR A 172 10.09 30.51 17.76
CA THR A 172 10.55 29.17 18.15
C THR A 172 9.42 28.34 18.83
N SER A 173 9.44 27.02 18.59
CA SER A 173 9.09 25.84 19.43
C SER A 173 7.81 25.68 20.29
N GLN A 174 7.40 24.39 20.32
CA GLN A 174 6.78 23.55 21.39
C GLN A 174 5.24 23.57 21.57
N PHE A 175 4.60 22.40 21.39
CA PHE A 175 3.81 21.61 22.37
C PHE A 175 3.03 20.48 21.65
N ALA A 176 2.94 19.30 22.27
CA ALA A 176 2.12 18.15 21.85
C ALA A 176 0.67 18.30 22.39
N PRO A 177 -0.33 17.69 21.73
CA PRO A 177 -1.06 16.63 22.43
C PRO A 177 -1.49 15.43 21.55
N GLU A 178 -1.31 14.28 22.20
CA GLU A 178 -2.05 13.01 22.18
C GLU A 178 -3.45 13.02 21.53
N TYR A 179 -3.67 12.25 20.45
CA TYR A 179 -5.02 11.82 20.04
C TYR A 179 -5.09 10.42 19.40
N GLN A 180 -6.23 9.81 19.68
CA GLN A 180 -6.56 8.39 19.69
C GLN A 180 -6.77 7.77 18.30
N GLN A 181 -6.38 6.50 18.15
CA GLN A 181 -6.68 5.65 17.00
C GLN A 181 -7.85 4.68 17.31
N PRO A 182 -8.73 4.38 16.35
CA PRO A 182 -9.42 3.10 16.21
C PRO A 182 -8.94 2.41 14.91
N THR A 183 -8.70 1.12 14.72
CA THR A 183 -8.98 -0.15 15.39
C THR A 183 -7.89 -1.14 14.95
N ALA A 184 -7.01 -1.52 15.86
CA ALA A 184 -6.19 -2.72 15.85
C ALA A 184 -6.15 -3.22 17.30
N SER A 185 -6.01 -4.52 17.54
CA SER A 185 -5.89 -5.04 18.91
C SER A 185 -4.88 -4.19 19.69
N THR A 186 -5.21 -3.84 20.92
CA THR A 186 -4.43 -2.90 21.76
C THR A 186 -2.95 -3.31 21.79
N GLU A 187 -2.71 -4.62 21.86
CA GLU A 187 -1.40 -5.27 21.80
C GLU A 187 -0.66 -5.03 20.47
N GLY A 188 -1.33 -5.16 19.32
CA GLY A 188 -0.71 -4.93 18.00
C GLY A 188 -0.28 -3.48 17.79
N ARG A 189 -1.01 -2.52 18.37
CA ARG A 189 -0.64 -1.10 18.36
C ARG A 189 0.55 -0.81 19.25
N VAL A 190 0.55 -1.32 20.48
CA VAL A 190 1.66 -1.14 21.41
C VAL A 190 2.94 -1.76 20.83
N LEU A 191 2.84 -2.96 20.24
CA LEU A 191 3.97 -3.60 19.58
C LEU A 191 4.48 -2.79 18.37
N SER A 192 3.59 -2.32 17.50
CA SER A 192 3.97 -1.51 16.34
C SER A 192 4.64 -0.19 16.75
N GLN A 193 4.13 0.46 17.80
CA GLN A 193 4.71 1.69 18.34
C GLN A 193 6.09 1.42 18.96
N LEU A 194 6.21 0.34 19.74
CA LEU A 194 7.48 -0.06 20.35
C LEU A 194 8.56 -0.37 19.30
N VAL A 195 8.19 -1.07 18.22
CA VAL A 195 9.06 -1.30 17.06
C VAL A 195 9.46 0.01 16.40
N HIS A 196 8.51 0.91 16.19
CA HIS A 196 8.76 2.22 15.59
C HIS A 196 9.75 3.03 16.43
N ASP A 197 9.53 3.14 17.74
CA ASP A 197 10.35 3.90 18.68
C ASP A 197 11.78 3.33 18.77
N VAL A 198 11.92 2.00 18.76
CA VAL A 198 13.22 1.32 18.73
C VAL A 198 13.99 1.66 17.46
N LEU A 199 13.32 1.66 16.31
CA LEU A 199 13.95 1.95 15.01
C LEU A 199 14.21 3.46 14.81
N MET A 200 13.38 4.34 15.36
CA MET A 200 13.55 5.79 15.32
C MET A 200 14.75 6.30 16.13
N LYS A 201 15.23 5.53 17.12
CA LYS A 201 16.50 5.81 17.83
C LYS A 201 17.73 5.68 16.93
N THR A 202 17.58 5.18 15.71
CA THR A 202 18.66 5.06 14.73
C THR A 202 18.77 6.31 13.87
N ALA A 203 19.99 6.68 13.46
CA ALA A 203 20.22 7.85 12.60
C ALA A 203 19.62 7.74 11.18
N ASP A 204 19.22 6.55 10.72
CA ASP A 204 18.60 6.36 9.40
C ASP A 204 17.07 6.18 9.52
N LEU A 205 16.35 7.30 9.36
CA LEU A 205 14.88 7.37 9.43
C LEU A 205 14.15 6.49 8.39
N ARG A 206 14.87 5.94 7.40
CA ARG A 206 14.29 5.02 6.41
C ARG A 206 14.10 3.60 6.96
N LEU A 207 14.79 3.24 8.04
CA LEU A 207 14.69 1.92 8.67
C LEU A 207 13.28 1.62 9.23
N PRO A 208 12.66 2.48 10.07
CA PRO A 208 11.30 2.24 10.54
C PRO A 208 10.31 2.17 9.38
N GLN A 209 10.45 3.07 8.39
CA GLN A 209 9.58 3.10 7.23
C GLN A 209 9.65 1.81 6.41
N ILE A 210 10.86 1.36 6.02
CA ILE A 210 11.07 0.13 5.25
C ILE A 210 10.62 -1.11 6.02
N PHE A 211 10.88 -1.15 7.33
CA PHE A 211 10.52 -2.28 8.18
C PHE A 211 9.00 -2.40 8.33
N LEU A 212 8.30 -1.31 8.61
CA LEU A 212 6.84 -1.31 8.74
C LEU A 212 6.15 -1.64 7.41
N LEU A 213 6.65 -1.09 6.29
CA LEU A 213 6.18 -1.42 4.95
C LEU A 213 6.30 -2.92 4.63
N HIS A 214 7.37 -3.54 5.10
CA HIS A 214 7.56 -4.97 4.91
C HIS A 214 6.75 -5.82 5.89
N ALA A 215 6.77 -5.49 7.18
CA ALA A 215 6.23 -6.32 8.25
C ALA A 215 4.71 -6.22 8.41
N LEU A 216 4.11 -5.05 8.12
CA LEU A 216 2.66 -4.84 8.27
C LEU A 216 1.88 -4.93 6.95
N ARG A 217 2.58 -4.93 5.81
CA ARG A 217 1.98 -4.80 4.48
C ARG A 217 2.54 -5.78 3.45
N ASP A 218 3.37 -6.74 3.88
CA ASP A 218 3.98 -7.81 3.06
C ASP A 218 4.64 -7.33 1.76
N LEU A 219 5.09 -6.06 1.73
CA LEU A 219 5.71 -5.51 0.53
C LEU A 219 7.06 -6.17 0.27
N THR A 220 7.29 -6.54 -0.99
CA THR A 220 8.59 -7.06 -1.42
C THR A 220 9.63 -5.94 -1.46
N SER A 221 10.91 -6.29 -1.39
CA SER A 221 11.98 -5.30 -1.48
C SER A 221 11.97 -4.51 -2.79
N ASP A 222 11.46 -5.09 -3.88
CA ASP A 222 11.34 -4.42 -5.17
C ASP A 222 10.18 -3.39 -5.16
N GLN A 223 9.06 -3.73 -4.52
CA GLN A 223 7.94 -2.80 -4.35
C GLN A 223 8.29 -1.64 -3.42
N ILE A 224 8.97 -1.91 -2.30
CA ILE A 224 9.47 -0.88 -1.39
C ILE A 224 10.52 -0.01 -2.09
N ALA A 225 11.36 -0.60 -2.93
CA ALA A 225 12.36 0.15 -3.70
C ALA A 225 11.71 1.11 -4.70
N ALA A 226 10.71 0.65 -5.45
CA ALA A 226 9.93 1.50 -6.31
C ALA A 226 9.21 2.62 -5.53
N LEU A 227 8.65 2.29 -4.37
CA LEU A 227 7.91 3.22 -3.51
C LEU A 227 8.79 4.33 -2.91
N LEU A 228 9.98 3.97 -2.45
CA LEU A 228 10.92 4.88 -1.79
C LEU A 228 11.97 5.44 -2.74
N GLN A 229 11.88 5.15 -4.05
CA GLN A 229 12.86 5.51 -5.07
C GLN A 229 14.29 5.07 -4.70
N LEU A 230 14.40 3.88 -4.11
CA LEU A 230 15.65 3.26 -3.72
C LEU A 230 15.99 2.11 -4.66
N LYS A 231 17.26 1.68 -4.68
CA LYS A 231 17.62 0.42 -5.34
C LYS A 231 17.12 -0.77 -4.50
N PRO A 232 16.59 -1.85 -5.09
CA PRO A 232 16.16 -3.04 -4.34
C PRO A 232 17.23 -3.64 -3.42
N ALA A 233 18.49 -3.63 -3.87
CA ALA A 233 19.62 -4.05 -3.06
C ALA A 233 19.80 -3.20 -1.79
N ARG A 234 19.54 -1.89 -1.87
CA ARG A 234 19.60 -0.98 -0.72
C ARG A 234 18.46 -1.25 0.26
N VAL A 235 17.26 -1.52 -0.26
CA VAL A 235 16.10 -1.89 0.56
C VAL A 235 16.37 -3.19 1.32
N ARG A 236 16.84 -4.25 0.65
CA ARG A 236 17.20 -5.52 1.31
C ARG A 236 18.20 -5.32 2.45
N ARG A 237 19.22 -4.48 2.23
CA ARG A 237 20.22 -4.15 3.25
C ARG A 237 19.60 -3.44 4.46
N LEU A 238 18.76 -2.43 4.22
CA LEU A 238 18.08 -1.68 5.28
C LEU A 238 17.06 -2.56 6.03
N LEU A 239 16.39 -3.48 5.34
CA LEU A 239 15.52 -4.48 5.94
C LEU A 239 16.28 -5.44 6.86
N GLY A 240 17.44 -5.94 6.41
CA GLY A 240 18.32 -6.76 7.23
C GLY A 240 18.79 -6.02 8.48
N GLN A 241 19.17 -4.75 8.33
CA GLN A 241 19.57 -3.88 9.44
C GLN A 241 18.42 -3.66 10.43
N ALA A 242 17.22 -3.31 9.94
CA ALA A 242 16.06 -3.09 10.79
C ALA A 242 15.64 -4.37 11.55
N ARG A 243 15.63 -5.53 10.88
CA ARG A 243 15.39 -6.84 11.52
C ARG A 243 16.44 -7.15 12.60
N GLY A 244 17.71 -6.82 12.34
CA GLY A 244 18.78 -6.94 13.33
C GLY A 244 18.50 -6.11 14.57
N ILE A 245 18.14 -4.84 14.42
CA ILE A 245 17.84 -3.94 15.53
C ILE A 245 16.62 -4.42 16.33
N VAL A 246 15.54 -4.78 15.65
CA VAL A 246 14.30 -5.29 16.29
C VAL A 246 14.59 -6.57 17.08
N ARG A 247 15.36 -7.52 16.52
CA ARG A 247 15.67 -8.81 17.18
C ARG A 247 16.55 -8.66 18.43
N HIS A 248 17.44 -7.68 18.47
CA HIS A 248 18.35 -7.46 19.61
C HIS A 248 17.82 -6.40 20.59
N SER A 249 16.59 -5.91 20.39
CA SER A 249 16.00 -4.91 21.29
C SER A 249 15.53 -5.57 22.59
N PRO A 250 16.08 -5.17 23.76
CA PRO A 250 15.67 -5.73 25.05
C PRO A 250 14.19 -5.49 25.36
N ALA A 251 13.66 -4.35 24.92
CA ALA A 251 12.25 -3.98 25.15
C ALA A 251 11.28 -4.88 24.36
N LEU A 252 11.66 -5.29 23.14
CA LEU A 252 10.85 -6.20 22.33
C LEU A 252 11.01 -7.66 22.76
N GLN A 253 12.19 -8.03 23.28
CA GLN A 253 12.42 -9.35 23.86
C GLN A 253 11.61 -9.55 25.15
N ALA A 254 11.52 -8.52 26.00
CA ALA A 254 10.66 -8.55 27.18
C ALA A 254 9.17 -8.68 26.80
N TRP A 255 8.72 -7.95 25.78
CA TRP A 255 7.35 -8.04 25.27
C TRP A 255 6.97 -9.41 24.71
N CYS A 256 7.92 -10.19 24.19
CA CYS A 256 7.66 -11.55 23.69
C CYS A 256 7.81 -12.64 24.77
N ALA A 257 8.27 -12.29 25.98
CA ALA A 257 8.47 -13.23 27.09
C ALA A 257 7.30 -13.26 28.07
N ASP A 258 6.42 -12.26 28.02
CA ASP A 258 5.12 -12.19 28.70
C ASP A 258 4.01 -12.78 27.81
#